data_AF-A0A7X9J4F3-F1
#
_entry.id   AF-A0A7X9J4F3-F1
#
_cell.length_a   1.000
_cell.length_b   1.000
_cell.length_c   1.000
_cell.angle_alpha   90.00
_cell.angle_beta   90.00
_cell.angle_gamma   90.00
#
_symmetry.space_group_name_H-M   'P 1'
#
loop_
_entity.id
_entity.type
_entity.pdbx_description
1 polymer ?
#
loop_
_entity_poly.entity_id
_entity_poly.type
_entity_poly.pdbx_seq_one_letter_code
_entity_poly.pdbx_strand_id
1 'polypeptide(L)'
;PEAYIERYTAVPDIDAGVVRVKVSVAAMTLGKPVTVSVMDGSRKIGEATGEPGQDIVIPVPNAKLWSPERPFLYGLRVSLSDVGKTIDSVRGYFGMRKISVGPDEKGVTRILLNNKFVFQMGPLDQGFWPDGIYTAPTEEALKYDIAITKKLGFNTTRKHVKVEPERWYYWCDKMGLLVWQDMPSGNNDTPEARKQYEAEMKAMITGRNRHPSIIMWVVFNEGWGQFDTERMTGVAKSLDPSRLASNASGWTDKGVGDLIDIHVYPGPGSPKPEATRAAVLGEFGGIGCYIEGHLWVSEHWGYVSASDKNDLQRMYDKLLRRVYQLKDTEGLSAAIYTEITDVERECNGLLTYDREVVKGAIDRYARANKGLLPPLGRLEMRLPTSEETGQTWKYMTVKPADNWADPDFDDSAWKSGPGGFGTKETPGAIVRTEWSTSDIWLRREFDWTPAGRSALELRLHHDEDTTVFINGKRVFHENGYMTVYDEYPLSREVNALLKKGRNVIAIHCRQTRGGQYID
;
A
#
# COMPACT_ATOMS: atom_id res chain seq x y z
N PRO A 1 13.85 10.53 41.89
CA PRO A 1 15.14 11.01 42.40
C PRO A 1 15.43 12.45 41.93
N GLU A 2 16.15 13.26 42.72
CA GLU A 2 16.49 14.64 42.33
C GLU A 2 17.40 14.66 41.09
N ALA A 3 18.37 13.75 41.03
CA ALA A 3 19.15 13.46 39.83
C ALA A 3 18.58 12.22 39.11
N TYR A 4 18.26 12.34 37.82
CA TYR A 4 17.63 11.27 37.05
C TYR A 4 18.00 11.31 35.56
N ILE A 5 17.80 10.18 34.89
CA ILE A 5 17.97 10.02 33.45
C ILE A 5 16.69 10.50 32.75
N GLU A 6 16.78 11.53 31.93
CA GLU A 6 15.63 12.09 31.19
C GLU A 6 15.30 11.24 29.95
N ARG A 7 16.34 10.87 29.20
CA ARG A 7 16.20 10.09 27.96
C ARG A 7 17.52 9.42 27.58
N TYR A 8 17.41 8.40 26.75
CA TYR A 8 18.55 7.89 25.99
C TYR A 8 18.16 7.72 24.52
N THR A 9 19.12 7.85 23.63
CA THR A 9 19.02 7.37 22.24
C THR A 9 20.03 6.24 22.04
N ALA A 10 19.70 5.29 21.17
CA ALA A 10 20.58 4.19 20.80
C ALA A 10 20.58 4.07 19.27
N VAL A 11 21.70 4.45 18.65
CA VAL A 11 21.87 4.46 17.19
C VAL A 11 22.83 3.33 16.81
N PRO A 12 22.34 2.25 16.18
CA PRO A 12 23.20 1.15 15.73
C PRO A 12 23.99 1.56 14.49
N ASP A 13 25.23 1.06 14.40
CA ASP A 13 26.07 1.10 13.21
C ASP A 13 26.52 -0.33 12.93
N ILE A 14 25.83 -0.99 12.01
CA ILE A 14 26.06 -2.40 11.72
C ILE A 14 27.36 -2.63 10.93
N ASP A 15 27.83 -1.61 10.21
CA ASP A 15 29.04 -1.71 9.38
C ASP A 15 30.29 -1.59 10.25
N ALA A 16 30.25 -0.73 11.27
CA ALA A 16 31.28 -0.65 12.30
C ALA A 16 31.12 -1.70 13.43
N GLY A 17 29.97 -2.37 13.51
CA GLY A 17 29.67 -3.34 14.56
C GLY A 17 29.57 -2.72 15.95
N VAL A 18 28.99 -1.52 16.07
CA VAL A 18 28.83 -0.79 17.34
C VAL A 18 27.42 -0.24 17.52
N VAL A 19 27.07 0.11 18.76
CA VAL A 19 25.94 0.99 19.05
C VAL A 19 26.45 2.26 19.73
N ARG A 20 25.95 3.42 19.31
CA ARG A 20 26.21 4.72 19.96
C ARG A 20 25.02 5.07 20.83
N VAL A 21 25.28 5.25 22.12
CA VAL A 21 24.24 5.59 23.10
C VAL A 21 24.52 6.97 23.64
N LYS A 22 23.54 7.87 23.51
CA LYS A 22 23.60 9.22 24.10
C LYS A 22 22.56 9.31 25.20
N VAL A 23 22.97 9.78 26.37
CA VAL A 23 22.11 9.85 27.55
C VAL A 23 21.96 11.29 27.99
N SER A 24 20.73 11.79 28.06
CA SER A 24 20.43 13.09 28.67
C SER A 24 19.97 12.88 30.10
N VAL A 25 20.41 13.77 30.99
CA VAL A 25 20.13 13.74 32.42
C VAL A 25 19.65 15.13 32.85
N ALA A 26 18.89 15.18 33.94
CA ALA A 26 18.44 16.46 34.50
C ALA A 26 19.63 17.36 34.84
N ALA A 27 19.53 18.67 34.61
CA ALA A 27 20.66 19.62 34.70
C ALA A 27 21.48 19.53 36.00
N MET A 28 20.84 19.25 37.14
CA MET A 28 21.49 19.05 38.44
C MET A 28 22.37 17.78 38.55
N THR A 29 22.44 17.01 37.47
CA THR A 29 23.14 15.72 37.36
C THR A 29 24.39 15.81 36.47
N LEU A 30 24.68 16.99 35.91
CA LEU A 30 25.84 17.20 35.05
C LEU A 30 27.15 16.88 35.79
N GLY A 31 28.09 16.26 35.07
CA GLY A 31 29.40 15.82 35.59
C GLY A 31 29.38 14.48 36.34
N LYS A 32 28.23 13.79 36.40
CA LYS A 32 28.12 12.44 36.96
C LYS A 32 28.18 11.39 35.84
N PRO A 33 29.02 10.34 35.96
CA PRO A 33 29.21 9.37 34.89
C PRO A 33 27.96 8.51 34.68
N VAL A 34 27.72 8.16 33.42
CA VAL A 34 26.69 7.22 33.00
C VAL A 34 27.34 5.95 32.48
N THR A 35 26.90 4.81 33.01
CA THR A 35 27.32 3.49 32.54
C THR A 35 26.20 2.86 31.71
N VAL A 36 26.55 2.40 30.51
CA VAL A 36 25.64 1.75 29.57
C VAL A 36 26.09 0.31 29.38
N SER A 37 25.21 -0.65 29.70
CA SER A 37 25.45 -2.08 29.51
C SER A 37 24.51 -2.63 28.42
N VAL A 38 25.06 -3.40 27.49
CA VAL A 38 24.34 -4.10 26.42
C VAL A 38 24.15 -5.57 26.81
N MET A 39 22.92 -6.07 26.64
CA MET A 39 22.49 -7.39 27.08
C MET A 39 21.98 -8.23 25.90
N ASP A 40 22.45 -9.48 25.80
CA ASP A 40 21.88 -10.55 24.96
C ASP A 40 21.11 -11.51 25.89
N GLY A 41 19.80 -11.31 26.00
CA GLY A 41 19.00 -11.93 27.06
C GLY A 41 19.46 -11.48 28.44
N SER A 42 19.88 -12.42 29.30
CA SER A 42 20.43 -12.14 30.63
C SER A 42 21.94 -11.87 30.63
N ARG A 43 22.65 -12.15 29.52
CA ARG A 43 24.11 -12.05 29.43
C ARG A 43 24.53 -10.63 29.05
N LYS A 44 25.39 -9.99 29.87
CA LYS A 44 26.06 -8.74 29.51
C LYS A 44 27.12 -9.03 28.45
N ILE A 45 27.05 -8.36 27.31
CA ILE A 45 27.98 -8.57 26.18
C ILE A 45 28.87 -7.36 25.89
N GLY A 46 28.54 -6.20 26.46
CA GLY A 46 29.32 -4.97 26.30
C GLY A 46 28.94 -3.97 27.37
N GLU A 47 29.87 -3.10 27.72
CA GLU A 47 29.66 -2.03 28.68
C GLU A 47 30.64 -0.89 28.40
N ALA A 48 30.17 0.35 28.57
CA ALA A 48 31.02 1.52 28.55
C ALA A 48 30.47 2.59 29.49
N THR A 49 31.37 3.43 29.99
CA THR A 49 31.04 4.58 30.84
C THR A 49 31.46 5.85 30.13
N GLY A 50 30.63 6.89 30.23
CA GLY A 50 30.95 8.20 29.68
C GLY A 50 30.13 9.31 30.31
N GLU A 51 30.38 10.52 29.82
CA GLU A 51 29.68 11.72 30.28
C GLU A 51 28.29 11.85 29.65
N PRO A 52 27.28 12.33 30.39
CA PRO A 52 25.99 12.68 29.83
C PRO A 52 26.11 13.63 28.62
N GLY A 53 25.24 13.43 27.62
CA GLY A 53 25.18 14.24 26.40
C GLY A 53 26.20 13.86 25.32
N GLN A 54 27.23 13.07 25.67
CA GLN A 54 28.22 12.55 24.72
C GLN A 54 27.82 11.18 24.18
N ASP A 55 28.39 10.81 23.04
CA ASP A 55 28.22 9.46 22.49
C ASP A 55 29.07 8.47 23.28
N ILE A 56 28.40 7.50 23.91
CA ILE A 56 29.02 6.34 24.54
C ILE A 56 28.98 5.22 23.50
N VAL A 57 30.13 4.78 23.02
CA VAL A 57 30.25 3.76 21.96
C VAL A 57 30.46 2.39 22.59
N ILE A 58 29.57 1.44 22.29
CA ILE A 58 29.67 0.05 22.77
C ILE A 58 29.86 -0.89 21.58
N PRO A 59 30.96 -1.65 21.52
CA PRO A 59 31.14 -2.70 20.52
C PRO A 59 30.10 -3.82 20.65
N VAL A 60 29.53 -4.21 19.52
CA VAL A 60 28.61 -5.36 19.37
C VAL A 60 29.07 -6.17 18.14
N PRO A 61 30.27 -6.76 18.17
CA PRO A 61 30.80 -7.52 17.03
C PRO A 61 29.92 -8.73 16.73
N ASN A 62 29.79 -9.09 15.45
CA ASN A 62 28.94 -10.20 14.98
C ASN A 62 27.48 -10.07 15.46
N ALA A 63 26.93 -8.86 15.37
CA ALA A 63 25.59 -8.55 15.84
C ALA A 63 24.51 -9.45 15.21
N LYS A 64 23.55 -9.88 16.03
CA LYS A 64 22.27 -10.43 15.59
C LYS A 64 21.43 -9.26 15.06
N LEU A 65 21.32 -9.16 13.75
CA LEU A 65 20.62 -8.04 13.12
C LEU A 65 19.10 -8.13 13.32
N TRP A 66 18.46 -6.98 13.46
CA TRP A 66 17.01 -6.84 13.46
C TRP A 66 16.50 -6.79 12.01
N SER A 67 15.46 -7.58 11.72
CA SER A 67 14.67 -7.55 10.48
C SER A 67 13.24 -8.05 10.76
N PRO A 68 12.29 -7.91 9.83
CA PRO A 68 10.93 -8.46 9.98
C PRO A 68 10.89 -9.96 10.27
N GLU A 69 11.82 -10.73 9.70
CA GLU A 69 11.95 -12.18 9.88
C GLU A 69 12.72 -12.54 11.14
N ARG A 70 13.63 -11.66 11.59
CA ARG A 70 14.48 -11.85 12.76
C ARG A 70 14.46 -10.58 13.63
N PRO A 71 13.38 -10.31 14.38
CA PRO A 71 13.23 -9.09 15.17
C PRO A 71 14.03 -9.13 16.47
N PHE A 72 15.34 -9.36 16.37
CA PHE A 72 16.21 -9.49 17.53
C PHE A 72 16.43 -8.13 18.21
N LEU A 73 16.16 -8.06 19.51
CA LEU A 73 16.35 -6.86 20.33
C LEU A 73 17.36 -7.13 21.43
N TYR A 74 18.38 -6.29 21.51
CA TYR A 74 19.32 -6.26 22.63
C TYR A 74 18.70 -5.48 23.78
N GLY A 75 18.91 -5.95 25.01
CA GLY A 75 18.56 -5.18 26.20
C GLY A 75 19.59 -4.09 26.45
N LEU A 76 19.13 -2.93 26.92
CA LEU A 76 19.97 -1.81 27.33
C LEU A 76 19.73 -1.55 28.82
N ARG A 77 20.81 -1.38 29.59
CA ARG A 77 20.74 -0.86 30.96
C ARG A 77 21.58 0.41 31.02
N VAL A 78 20.95 1.51 31.44
CA VAL A 78 21.62 2.79 31.62
C VAL A 78 21.58 3.09 33.11
N SER A 79 22.75 3.35 33.70
CA SER A 79 22.89 3.61 35.13
C SER A 79 23.65 4.89 35.35
N LEU A 80 23.03 5.81 36.07
CA LEU A 80 23.63 7.05 36.53
C LEU A 80 24.25 6.82 37.91
N SER A 81 25.51 7.21 38.11
CA SER A 81 26.23 6.94 39.37
C SER A 81 26.87 8.18 39.99
N ASP A 82 27.01 8.17 41.31
CA ASP A 82 27.70 9.20 42.10
C ASP A 82 28.53 8.53 43.21
N VAL A 83 29.82 8.85 43.28
CA VAL A 83 30.79 8.25 44.22
C VAL A 83 30.62 6.72 44.36
N GLY A 84 30.49 6.03 43.22
CA GLY A 84 30.34 4.57 43.15
C GLY A 84 28.97 4.00 43.52
N LYS A 85 27.96 4.84 43.78
CA LYS A 85 26.57 4.42 44.04
C LYS A 85 25.67 4.77 42.86
N THR A 86 24.80 3.84 42.45
CA THR A 86 23.77 4.11 41.45
C THR A 86 22.70 5.03 42.02
N ILE A 87 22.47 6.17 41.38
CA ILE A 87 21.42 7.14 41.73
C ILE A 87 20.11 6.78 41.04
N ASP A 88 20.20 6.45 39.76
CA ASP A 88 19.07 6.16 38.90
C ASP A 88 19.46 5.13 37.84
N SER A 89 18.49 4.33 37.40
CA SER A 89 18.69 3.35 36.34
C SER A 89 17.44 3.13 35.54
N VAL A 90 17.60 3.16 34.22
CA VAL A 90 16.54 2.85 33.26
C VAL A 90 16.91 1.63 32.44
N ARG A 91 15.89 0.85 32.07
CA ARG A 91 16.02 -0.29 31.16
C ARG A 91 15.37 0.04 29.83
N GLY A 92 15.97 -0.44 28.78
CA GLY A 92 15.54 -0.21 27.41
C GLY A 92 15.93 -1.35 26.50
N TYR A 93 15.80 -1.10 25.20
CA TYR A 93 16.25 -2.01 24.16
C TYR A 93 16.65 -1.22 22.91
N PHE A 94 17.31 -1.91 21.98
CA PHE A 94 17.56 -1.45 20.62
C PHE A 94 17.67 -2.66 19.68
N GLY A 95 17.48 -2.43 18.39
CA GLY A 95 17.73 -3.42 17.33
C GLY A 95 18.96 -3.02 16.52
N MET A 96 19.85 -3.96 16.23
CA MET A 96 20.98 -3.72 15.34
C MET A 96 20.51 -3.78 13.89
N ARG A 97 20.25 -2.64 13.25
CA ARG A 97 19.84 -2.57 11.85
C ARG A 97 20.20 -1.25 11.20
N LYS A 98 20.34 -1.26 9.88
CA LYS A 98 20.57 -0.07 9.05
C LYS A 98 19.49 0.03 7.97
N ILE A 99 18.94 1.23 7.77
CA ILE A 99 18.12 1.56 6.61
C ILE A 99 18.86 2.59 5.77
N SER A 100 18.85 2.44 4.45
CA SER A 100 19.52 3.37 3.54
C SER A 100 18.92 3.31 2.14
N VAL A 101 19.17 4.32 1.31
CA VAL A 101 18.93 4.26 -0.14
C VAL A 101 20.25 3.97 -0.83
N GLY A 102 20.25 3.05 -1.80
CA GLY A 102 21.44 2.69 -2.56
C GLY A 102 21.14 1.67 -3.65
N PRO A 103 22.11 1.39 -4.55
CA PRO A 103 21.91 0.43 -5.63
C PRO A 103 21.72 -0.99 -5.08
N ASP A 104 20.78 -1.74 -5.65
CA ASP A 104 20.70 -3.18 -5.49
C ASP A 104 21.75 -3.91 -6.35
N GLU A 105 21.72 -5.24 -6.34
CA GLU A 105 22.65 -6.09 -7.10
C GLU A 105 22.57 -5.88 -8.63
N LYS A 106 21.51 -5.25 -9.13
CA LYS A 106 21.31 -4.90 -10.55
C LYS A 106 21.63 -3.42 -10.83
N GLY A 107 22.10 -2.66 -9.85
CA GLY A 107 22.41 -1.24 -9.97
C GLY A 107 21.20 -0.31 -9.89
N VAL A 108 20.00 -0.82 -9.55
CA VAL A 108 18.80 0.00 -9.41
C VAL A 108 18.77 0.61 -8.02
N THR A 109 18.54 1.92 -7.88
CA THR A 109 18.40 2.56 -6.58
C THR A 109 17.18 2.03 -5.82
N ARG A 110 17.40 1.40 -4.66
CA ARG A 110 16.38 0.80 -3.80
C ARG A 110 16.47 1.29 -2.36
N ILE A 111 15.41 1.01 -1.60
CA ILE A 111 15.48 0.98 -0.13
C ILE A 111 16.19 -0.31 0.31
N LEU A 112 17.25 -0.16 1.10
CA LEU A 112 18.06 -1.26 1.62
C LEU A 112 17.87 -1.39 3.13
N LEU A 113 17.54 -2.59 3.59
CA LEU A 113 17.58 -2.99 5.00
C LEU A 113 18.82 -3.86 5.22
N ASN A 114 19.68 -3.45 6.14
CA ASN A 114 20.94 -4.14 6.44
C ASN A 114 21.81 -4.36 5.18
N ASN A 115 21.94 -3.31 4.37
CA ASN A 115 22.66 -3.29 3.09
C ASN A 115 22.10 -4.23 2.02
N LYS A 116 20.85 -4.71 2.15
CA LYS A 116 20.18 -5.58 1.18
C LYS A 116 18.82 -5.04 0.78
N PHE A 117 18.46 -5.21 -0.48
CA PHE A 117 17.12 -4.89 -0.93
C PHE A 117 16.10 -5.83 -0.28
N VAL A 118 15.08 -5.25 0.35
CA VAL A 118 13.90 -5.94 0.85
C VAL A 118 12.70 -5.20 0.30
N PHE A 119 11.91 -5.85 -0.56
CA PHE A 119 10.68 -5.26 -1.06
C PHE A 119 9.70 -5.09 0.10
N GLN A 120 9.22 -3.86 0.28
CA GLN A 120 8.31 -3.53 1.37
C GLN A 120 6.88 -3.63 0.85
N MET A 121 6.18 -4.65 1.31
CA MET A 121 4.77 -4.84 1.02
C MET A 121 4.02 -4.65 2.34
N GLY A 122 3.16 -3.63 2.39
CA GLY A 122 2.41 -3.30 3.59
C GLY A 122 0.99 -2.85 3.29
N PRO A 123 0.12 -2.79 4.31
CA PRO A 123 -1.13 -2.08 4.21
C PRO A 123 -0.97 -0.62 4.69
N LEU A 124 -1.89 0.22 4.26
CA LEU A 124 -2.23 1.45 4.95
C LEU A 124 -2.96 1.07 6.25
N ASP A 125 -2.55 1.66 7.37
CA ASP A 125 -3.15 1.43 8.68
C ASP A 125 -3.51 2.78 9.31
N GLN A 126 -4.80 3.13 9.21
CA GLN A 126 -5.35 4.35 9.82
C GLN A 126 -5.47 4.24 11.35
N GLY A 127 -5.53 3.02 11.89
CA GLY A 127 -5.61 2.77 13.33
C GLY A 127 -6.93 3.18 13.98
N PHE A 128 -8.03 3.13 13.23
CA PHE A 128 -9.36 3.43 13.76
C PHE A 128 -9.98 2.22 14.46
N TRP A 129 -10.78 2.43 15.50
CA TRP A 129 -11.42 1.40 16.31
C TRP A 129 -12.90 1.72 16.53
N PRO A 130 -13.84 0.76 16.38
CA PRO A 130 -15.27 1.03 16.56
C PRO A 130 -15.64 1.69 17.88
N ASP A 131 -15.04 1.24 18.99
CA ASP A 131 -15.37 1.76 20.32
C ASP A 131 -14.64 3.06 20.67
N GLY A 132 -13.37 3.15 20.26
CA GLY A 132 -12.44 4.20 20.73
C GLY A 132 -12.03 5.21 19.67
N ILE A 133 -12.48 5.03 18.43
CA ILE A 133 -12.07 5.74 17.20
C ILE A 133 -10.55 5.77 17.09
N TYR A 134 -9.87 6.69 17.74
CA TYR A 134 -8.40 6.77 17.73
C TYR A 134 -7.69 5.87 18.74
N THR A 135 -8.41 5.23 19.67
CA THR A 135 -7.79 4.47 20.77
C THR A 135 -8.13 2.99 20.67
N ALA A 136 -7.09 2.15 20.61
CA ALA A 136 -7.27 0.71 20.70
C ALA A 136 -7.85 0.32 22.08
N PRO A 137 -8.78 -0.64 22.14
CA PRO A 137 -9.47 -0.97 23.39
C PRO A 137 -8.56 -1.66 24.41
N THR A 138 -7.59 -2.46 23.95
CA THR A 138 -6.67 -3.23 24.81
C THR A 138 -5.28 -3.37 24.17
N GLU A 139 -4.30 -3.81 24.96
CA GLU A 139 -3.00 -4.20 24.42
C GLU A 139 -3.13 -5.41 23.47
N GLU A 140 -4.02 -6.35 23.78
CA GLU A 140 -4.30 -7.53 22.99
C GLU A 140 -4.83 -7.16 21.61
N ALA A 141 -5.65 -6.10 21.51
CA ALA A 141 -6.12 -5.56 20.25
C ALA A 141 -4.98 -4.98 19.40
N LEU A 142 -4.06 -4.20 20.00
CA LEU A 142 -2.86 -3.71 19.30
C LEU A 142 -1.99 -4.87 18.77
N LYS A 143 -1.77 -5.90 19.61
CA LYS A 143 -1.02 -7.11 19.21
C LYS A 143 -1.74 -7.86 18.08
N TYR A 144 -3.06 -7.92 18.12
CA TYR A 144 -3.87 -8.60 17.11
C TYR A 144 -3.69 -7.95 15.73
N ASP A 145 -3.82 -6.62 15.61
CA ASP A 145 -3.67 -5.91 14.34
C ASP A 145 -2.26 -6.14 13.73
N ILE A 146 -1.21 -6.12 14.57
CA ILE A 146 0.16 -6.43 14.13
C ILE A 146 0.29 -7.92 13.72
N ALA A 147 -0.29 -8.83 14.50
CA ALA A 147 -0.22 -10.26 14.22
C ALA A 147 -0.95 -10.63 12.93
N ILE A 148 -2.15 -10.10 12.70
CA ILE A 148 -2.93 -10.39 11.51
C ILE A 148 -2.29 -9.78 10.27
N THR A 149 -1.74 -8.56 10.36
CA THR A 149 -0.94 -7.94 9.29
C THR A 149 0.20 -8.86 8.85
N LYS A 150 0.96 -9.41 9.81
CA LYS A 150 2.02 -10.39 9.49
C LYS A 150 1.48 -11.72 8.94
N LYS A 151 0.36 -12.23 9.46
CA LYS A 151 -0.28 -13.46 8.97
C LYS A 151 -0.75 -13.30 7.52
N LEU A 152 -1.20 -12.11 7.13
CA LEU A 152 -1.54 -11.76 5.75
C LEU A 152 -0.30 -11.60 4.85
N GLY A 153 0.91 -11.82 5.37
CA GLY A 153 2.16 -11.86 4.62
C GLY A 153 2.85 -10.51 4.42
N PHE A 154 2.33 -9.43 5.00
CA PHE A 154 2.98 -8.13 5.00
C PHE A 154 4.22 -8.10 5.89
N ASN A 155 5.22 -7.32 5.48
CA ASN A 155 6.46 -7.08 6.25
C ASN A 155 6.60 -5.61 6.69
N THR A 156 5.72 -4.74 6.20
CA THR A 156 5.66 -3.31 6.49
C THR A 156 4.23 -2.90 6.80
N THR A 157 4.05 -1.78 7.48
CA THR A 157 2.79 -1.04 7.57
C THR A 157 3.07 0.45 7.48
N ARG A 158 2.17 1.20 6.84
CA ARG A 158 2.21 2.67 6.87
C ARG A 158 1.16 3.15 7.86
N LYS A 159 1.61 3.73 8.97
CA LYS A 159 0.71 4.32 9.97
C LYS A 159 0.26 5.67 9.45
N HIS A 160 -0.94 5.70 8.88
CA HIS A 160 -1.45 6.81 8.09
C HIS A 160 -1.90 7.96 8.98
N VAL A 161 -1.34 9.15 8.75
CA VAL A 161 -1.64 10.45 9.39
C VAL A 161 -1.97 10.40 10.89
N LYS A 162 -1.36 9.46 11.63
CA LYS A 162 -1.67 9.18 13.03
C LYS A 162 -0.41 8.79 13.78
N VAL A 163 -0.36 9.11 15.07
CA VAL A 163 0.68 8.64 15.99
C VAL A 163 0.05 7.70 17.02
N GLU A 164 0.54 6.46 17.10
CA GLU A 164 0.05 5.48 18.06
C GLU A 164 0.67 5.66 19.46
N PRO A 165 0.12 5.03 20.51
CA PRO A 165 0.81 4.86 21.78
C PRO A 165 2.12 4.08 21.59
N GLU A 166 3.13 4.40 22.42
CA GLU A 166 4.45 3.72 22.48
C GLU A 166 4.37 2.18 22.47
N ARG A 167 3.30 1.65 23.07
CA ARG A 167 3.04 0.21 23.16
C ARG A 167 2.86 -0.45 21.79
N TRP A 168 2.27 0.24 20.80
CA TRP A 168 2.13 -0.28 19.45
C TRP A 168 3.50 -0.46 18.78
N TYR A 169 4.35 0.58 18.82
CA TYR A 169 5.71 0.51 18.26
C TYR A 169 6.57 -0.56 18.95
N TYR A 170 6.45 -0.70 20.27
CA TYR A 170 7.11 -1.79 21.01
C TYR A 170 6.71 -3.17 20.45
N TRP A 171 5.44 -3.39 20.13
CA TRP A 171 5.00 -4.64 19.53
C TRP A 171 5.44 -4.78 18.07
N CYS A 172 5.48 -3.71 17.27
CA CYS A 172 6.08 -3.73 15.95
C CYS A 172 7.58 -4.12 15.99
N ASP A 173 8.33 -3.60 16.96
CA ASP A 173 9.73 -3.94 17.17
C ASP A 173 9.91 -5.41 17.57
N LYS A 174 9.08 -5.89 18.50
CA LYS A 174 9.14 -7.26 19.03
C LYS A 174 8.70 -8.31 18.02
N MET A 175 7.67 -8.00 17.24
CA MET A 175 7.06 -8.92 16.29
C MET A 175 7.71 -8.82 14.91
N GLY A 176 8.45 -7.75 14.61
CA GLY A 176 9.15 -7.55 13.35
C GLY A 176 8.24 -7.06 12.23
N LEU A 177 7.74 -5.83 12.36
CA LEU A 177 6.98 -5.15 11.31
C LEU A 177 7.67 -3.81 11.03
N LEU A 178 8.02 -3.53 9.77
CA LEU A 178 8.57 -2.22 9.40
C LEU A 178 7.45 -1.17 9.47
N VAL A 179 7.78 0.04 9.88
CA VAL A 179 6.81 1.14 10.03
C VAL A 179 7.27 2.33 9.20
N TRP A 180 6.36 2.78 8.34
CA TRP A 180 6.39 4.14 7.81
C TRP A 180 5.51 4.98 8.73
N GLN A 181 6.12 5.99 9.36
CA GLN A 181 5.41 6.82 10.32
C GLN A 181 5.08 8.16 9.66
N ASP A 182 3.79 8.37 9.41
CA ASP A 182 3.30 9.66 8.94
C ASP A 182 3.23 10.66 10.08
N MET A 183 3.54 11.92 9.79
CA MET A 183 3.09 13.02 10.61
C MET A 183 1.58 13.21 10.40
N PRO A 184 0.77 13.40 11.46
CA PRO A 184 -0.63 13.78 11.29
C PRO A 184 -0.77 15.06 10.46
N SER A 185 -1.55 14.97 9.38
CA SER A 185 -1.88 16.13 8.56
C SER A 185 -2.80 17.09 9.33
N GLY A 186 -2.54 18.39 9.20
CA GLY A 186 -3.36 19.44 9.79
C GLY A 186 -3.57 20.58 8.81
N ASN A 187 -4.56 21.44 9.04
CA ASN A 187 -4.75 22.61 8.19
C ASN A 187 -3.71 23.69 8.51
N ASN A 188 -2.58 23.69 7.81
CA ASN A 188 -1.40 24.51 8.12
C ASN A 188 -1.40 25.87 7.39
N ASP A 189 -2.57 26.50 7.27
CA ASP A 189 -2.75 27.76 6.53
C ASP A 189 -2.17 28.98 7.25
N THR A 190 -2.00 28.92 8.57
CA THR A 190 -1.50 30.04 9.38
C THR A 190 -0.08 29.81 9.93
N PRO A 191 0.69 30.87 10.23
CA PRO A 191 1.99 30.75 10.89
C PRO A 191 1.93 29.98 12.22
N GLU A 192 0.87 30.14 13.00
CA GLU A 192 0.66 29.46 14.28
C GLU A 192 0.46 27.96 14.08
N ALA A 193 -0.37 27.57 13.10
CA ALA A 193 -0.59 26.16 12.75
C ALA A 193 0.71 25.49 12.28
N ARG A 194 1.48 26.16 11.42
CA ARG A 194 2.80 25.69 10.97
C ARG A 194 3.79 25.52 12.12
N LYS A 195 3.80 26.45 13.07
CA LYS A 195 4.64 26.36 14.27
C LYS A 195 4.24 25.17 15.15
N GLN A 196 2.94 24.93 15.32
CA GLN A 196 2.43 23.77 16.07
C GLN A 196 2.81 22.46 15.38
N TYR A 197 2.58 22.37 14.07
CA TYR A 197 2.96 21.22 13.26
C TYR A 197 4.45 20.88 13.42
N GLU A 198 5.33 21.88 13.30
CA GLU A 198 6.76 21.67 13.47
C GLU A 198 7.12 21.22 14.90
N ALA A 199 6.46 21.76 15.93
CA ALA A 199 6.66 21.33 17.31
C ALA A 199 6.25 19.86 17.53
N GLU A 200 5.09 19.46 17.02
CA GLU A 200 4.59 18.09 17.13
C GLU A 200 5.43 17.10 16.32
N MET A 201 5.87 17.48 15.12
CA MET A 201 6.77 16.65 14.31
C MET A 201 8.11 16.42 15.04
N LYS A 202 8.67 17.48 15.65
CA LYS A 202 9.87 17.36 16.48
C LYS A 202 9.65 16.40 17.65
N ALA A 203 8.51 16.51 18.34
CA ALA A 203 8.16 15.63 19.45
C ALA A 203 7.98 14.16 19.00
N MET A 204 7.29 13.93 17.88
CA MET A 204 7.08 12.61 17.29
C MET A 204 8.42 11.93 16.99
N ILE A 205 9.29 12.59 16.22
CA ILE A 205 10.57 12.02 15.78
C ILE A 205 11.48 11.77 16.99
N THR A 206 11.66 12.79 17.85
CA THR A 206 12.58 12.66 18.99
C THR A 206 12.09 11.68 20.05
N GLY A 207 10.78 11.50 20.20
CA GLY A 207 10.19 10.50 21.11
C GLY A 207 10.31 9.07 20.61
N ARG A 208 10.32 8.86 19.28
CA ARG A 208 10.17 7.52 18.67
C ARG A 208 11.37 7.03 17.86
N ASN A 209 12.44 7.83 17.70
CA ASN A 209 13.67 7.45 16.98
C ASN A 209 14.44 6.25 17.59
N ARG A 210 14.01 5.73 18.74
CA ARG A 210 14.55 4.52 19.36
C ARG A 210 13.98 3.22 18.80
N HIS A 211 12.82 3.26 18.15
CA HIS A 211 12.16 2.05 17.63
C HIS A 211 12.84 1.54 16.36
N PRO A 212 13.44 0.33 16.36
CA PRO A 212 14.05 -0.23 15.16
C PRO A 212 13.06 -0.43 14.01
N SER A 213 11.77 -0.65 14.30
CA SER A 213 10.69 -0.80 13.32
C SER A 213 10.46 0.43 12.45
N ILE A 214 10.58 1.64 13.01
CA ILE A 214 10.43 2.86 12.23
C ILE A 214 11.64 3.02 11.33
N ILE A 215 11.39 2.96 10.03
CA ILE A 215 12.41 3.06 8.98
C ILE A 215 12.34 4.36 8.20
N MET A 216 11.20 5.06 8.26
CA MET A 216 11.04 6.34 7.59
C MET A 216 10.01 7.24 8.27
N TRP A 217 10.22 8.54 8.08
CA TRP A 217 9.31 9.60 8.47
C TRP A 217 8.65 10.15 7.20
N VAL A 218 7.33 10.05 7.12
CA VAL A 218 6.55 10.70 6.06
C VAL A 218 6.15 12.07 6.57
N VAL A 219 6.68 13.12 5.92
CA VAL A 219 6.47 14.50 6.36
C VAL A 219 5.06 14.92 5.99
N PHE A 220 4.66 14.90 4.72
CA PHE A 220 3.28 15.25 4.33
C PHE A 220 2.60 14.10 3.58
N ASN A 221 1.27 14.05 3.67
CA ASN A 221 0.43 13.16 2.86
C ASN A 221 -0.35 13.98 1.83
N GLU A 222 -0.27 13.64 0.54
CA GLU A 222 -1.13 14.15 -0.55
C GLU A 222 -1.23 15.68 -0.67
N GLY A 223 -0.22 16.42 -0.20
CA GLY A 223 -0.25 17.88 -0.15
C GLY A 223 -1.13 18.47 0.96
N TRP A 224 -1.76 17.64 1.80
CA TRP A 224 -2.64 18.07 2.88
C TRP A 224 -1.87 18.89 3.91
N GLY A 225 -2.16 20.20 3.96
CA GLY A 225 -1.47 21.13 4.85
C GLY A 225 0.03 21.23 4.58
N GLN A 226 0.48 20.96 3.35
CA GLN A 226 1.90 21.01 3.00
C GLN A 226 2.42 22.46 3.02
N PHE A 227 3.56 22.68 3.67
CA PHE A 227 4.27 23.98 3.69
C PHE A 227 5.77 23.76 3.87
N ASP A 228 6.60 24.68 3.36
CA ASP A 228 8.08 24.68 3.48
C ASP A 228 8.71 23.29 3.38
N THR A 229 8.28 22.48 2.41
CA THR A 229 8.53 21.04 2.37
C THR A 229 10.01 20.67 2.40
N GLU A 230 10.85 21.41 1.67
CA GLU A 230 12.30 21.22 1.66
C GLU A 230 12.90 21.43 3.06
N ARG A 231 12.46 22.50 3.76
CA ARG A 231 12.90 22.81 5.12
C ARG A 231 12.42 21.75 6.11
N MET A 232 11.15 21.38 6.06
CA MET A 232 10.55 20.41 6.99
C MET A 232 11.14 19.00 6.82
N THR A 233 11.41 18.60 5.58
CA THR A 233 12.15 17.36 5.27
C THR A 233 13.58 17.43 5.82
N GLY A 234 14.25 18.57 5.66
CA GLY A 234 15.56 18.82 6.27
C GLY A 234 15.54 18.74 7.80
N VAL A 235 14.49 19.25 8.45
CA VAL A 235 14.30 19.13 9.91
C VAL A 235 14.18 17.66 10.32
N ALA A 236 13.37 16.87 9.62
CA ALA A 236 13.23 15.44 9.92
C ALA A 236 14.58 14.70 9.83
N LYS A 237 15.33 14.90 8.73
CA LYS A 237 16.65 14.28 8.54
C LYS A 237 17.71 14.77 9.55
N SER A 238 17.62 16.02 10.00
CA SER A 238 18.52 16.56 11.02
C SER A 238 18.27 15.94 12.40
N LEU A 239 17.00 15.71 12.75
CA LEU A 239 16.63 15.09 14.03
C LEU A 239 16.93 13.59 14.09
N ASP A 240 16.75 12.89 12.97
CA ASP A 240 17.00 11.46 12.88
C ASP A 240 17.66 11.09 11.53
N PRO A 241 18.99 11.23 11.42
CA PRO A 241 19.73 10.89 10.20
C PRO A 241 19.81 9.37 9.95
N SER A 242 19.31 8.55 10.88
CA SER A 242 19.37 7.10 10.77
C SER A 242 18.14 6.48 10.09
N ARG A 243 17.16 7.30 9.70
CA ARG A 243 15.91 6.94 9.00
C ARG A 243 15.83 7.67 7.66
N LEU A 244 14.99 7.15 6.77
CA LEU A 244 14.63 7.82 5.53
C LEU A 244 13.59 8.92 5.77
N ALA A 245 13.47 9.88 4.86
CA ALA A 245 12.40 10.86 4.85
C ALA A 245 11.64 10.86 3.51
N SER A 246 10.31 10.72 3.57
CA SER A 246 9.41 11.00 2.45
C SER A 246 8.90 12.44 2.60
N ASN A 247 9.11 13.29 1.60
CA ASN A 247 8.76 14.71 1.72
C ASN A 247 7.26 14.96 1.55
N ALA A 248 6.64 14.30 0.58
CA ALA A 248 5.21 14.30 0.33
C ALA A 248 4.84 12.93 -0.26
N SER A 249 4.09 12.13 0.48
CA SER A 249 3.57 10.85 -0.01
C SER A 249 2.46 11.11 -1.02
N GLY A 250 2.51 10.44 -2.18
CA GLY A 250 1.49 10.55 -3.21
C GLY A 250 1.72 11.65 -4.24
N TRP A 251 1.33 12.88 -3.93
CA TRP A 251 1.40 14.00 -4.87
C TRP A 251 2.34 15.10 -4.35
N THR A 252 2.49 16.16 -5.15
CA THR A 252 3.15 17.41 -4.73
C THR A 252 4.62 17.27 -4.25
N ASP A 253 5.33 16.27 -4.77
CA ASP A 253 6.77 16.07 -4.56
C ASP A 253 7.58 17.35 -4.82
N LYS A 254 8.55 17.62 -3.95
CA LYS A 254 9.48 18.75 -4.07
C LYS A 254 10.91 18.34 -4.43
N GLY A 255 11.14 17.10 -4.80
CA GLY A 255 12.48 16.67 -5.24
C GLY A 255 13.48 16.44 -4.11
N VAL A 256 13.01 16.32 -2.85
CA VAL A 256 13.84 16.26 -1.64
C VAL A 256 13.54 15.02 -0.82
N GLY A 257 14.41 14.72 0.15
CA GLY A 257 14.31 13.50 0.94
C GLY A 257 14.91 12.30 0.22
N ASP A 258 14.41 11.11 0.52
CA ASP A 258 15.00 9.84 0.11
C ASP A 258 14.12 9.04 -0.87
N LEU A 259 12.88 9.49 -1.09
CA LEU A 259 11.87 8.75 -1.85
C LEU A 259 11.22 9.61 -2.94
N ILE A 260 10.76 8.94 -3.99
CA ILE A 260 9.76 9.42 -4.93
C ILE A 260 8.54 8.55 -4.70
N ASP A 261 7.48 9.15 -4.20
CA ASP A 261 6.28 8.46 -3.75
C ASP A 261 5.09 8.89 -4.60
N ILE A 262 4.30 7.92 -5.08
CA ILE A 262 3.05 8.17 -5.82
C ILE A 262 1.92 7.36 -5.21
N HIS A 263 0.69 7.85 -5.37
CA HIS A 263 -0.53 7.11 -5.08
C HIS A 263 -1.24 6.81 -6.40
N VAL A 264 -1.76 5.60 -6.59
CA VAL A 264 -2.47 5.25 -7.82
C VAL A 264 -3.65 4.34 -7.47
N TYR A 265 -4.86 4.87 -7.59
CA TYR A 265 -6.10 4.15 -7.30
C TYR A 265 -6.87 3.79 -8.58
N PRO A 266 -7.31 2.53 -8.76
CA PRO A 266 -6.89 1.36 -7.98
C PRO A 266 -5.42 0.95 -8.26
N GLY A 267 -4.83 1.45 -9.35
CA GLY A 267 -3.43 1.21 -9.72
C GLY A 267 -3.14 -0.25 -10.05
N PRO A 268 -1.92 -0.75 -9.76
CA PRO A 268 -0.75 -0.03 -9.24
C PRO A 268 0.04 0.68 -10.35
N GLY A 269 0.87 1.66 -9.97
CA GLY A 269 1.85 2.31 -10.84
C GLY A 269 3.24 2.36 -10.19
N SER A 270 4.24 2.83 -10.93
CA SER A 270 5.59 3.06 -10.39
C SER A 270 6.13 4.38 -10.92
N PRO A 271 6.72 5.23 -10.06
CA PRO A 271 7.62 6.26 -10.52
C PRO A 271 8.94 5.60 -10.94
N LYS A 272 9.82 6.35 -11.60
CA LYS A 272 11.18 5.89 -11.88
C LYS A 272 12.09 6.28 -10.72
N PRO A 273 12.94 5.37 -10.20
CA PRO A 273 13.91 5.73 -9.18
C PRO A 273 14.94 6.71 -9.74
N GLU A 274 15.47 7.56 -8.87
CA GLU A 274 16.57 8.48 -9.18
C GLU A 274 17.89 7.96 -8.59
N ALA A 275 18.99 8.66 -8.87
CA ALA A 275 20.30 8.29 -8.32
C ALA A 275 20.33 8.26 -6.78
N THR A 276 19.56 9.13 -6.13
CA THR A 276 19.55 9.30 -4.66
C THR A 276 18.19 9.07 -4.02
N ARG A 277 17.14 8.77 -4.81
CA ARG A 277 15.78 8.56 -4.30
C ARG A 277 15.19 7.26 -4.82
N ALA A 278 14.68 6.44 -3.91
CA ALA A 278 14.02 5.18 -4.26
C ALA A 278 12.56 5.43 -4.69
N ALA A 279 12.11 4.71 -5.72
CA ALA A 279 10.71 4.74 -6.17
C ALA A 279 9.82 3.90 -5.25
N VAL A 280 8.69 4.45 -4.81
CA VAL A 280 7.70 3.76 -3.99
C VAL A 280 6.26 4.08 -4.44
N LEU A 281 5.34 3.17 -4.11
CA LEU A 281 3.89 3.33 -4.30
C LEU A 281 3.25 3.41 -2.91
N GLY A 282 3.08 4.63 -2.40
CA GLY A 282 2.67 4.91 -1.03
C GLY A 282 1.21 4.61 -0.72
N GLU A 283 0.36 4.50 -1.76
CA GLU A 283 -1.02 4.00 -1.70
C GLU A 283 -1.47 3.44 -3.05
N PHE A 284 -2.20 2.33 -3.04
CA PHE A 284 -2.91 1.78 -4.19
C PHE A 284 -4.02 0.81 -3.74
N GLY A 285 -4.84 0.36 -4.68
CA GLY A 285 -5.89 -0.61 -4.43
C GLY A 285 -7.20 0.06 -4.05
N GLY A 286 -7.63 -0.09 -2.80
CA GLY A 286 -8.91 0.46 -2.36
C GLY A 286 -10.12 -0.33 -2.87
N ILE A 287 -9.99 -1.67 -2.98
CA ILE A 287 -11.10 -2.54 -3.41
C ILE A 287 -12.12 -2.69 -2.29
N GLY A 288 -13.27 -2.03 -2.43
CA GLY A 288 -14.42 -2.16 -1.55
C GLY A 288 -15.02 -3.57 -1.58
N CYS A 289 -15.30 -4.16 -0.42
CA CYS A 289 -16.02 -5.42 -0.32
C CYS A 289 -16.93 -5.38 0.90
N TYR A 290 -18.24 -5.25 0.68
CA TYR A 290 -19.19 -5.00 1.76
C TYR A 290 -19.66 -6.32 2.39
N ILE A 291 -19.50 -6.44 3.71
CA ILE A 291 -19.95 -7.62 4.46
C ILE A 291 -21.19 -7.23 5.27
N GLU A 292 -22.33 -7.80 4.91
CA GLU A 292 -23.58 -7.60 5.65
C GLU A 292 -23.42 -7.98 7.14
N GLY A 293 -23.98 -7.16 8.03
CA GLY A 293 -23.85 -7.33 9.48
C GLY A 293 -22.57 -6.75 10.10
N HIS A 294 -21.60 -6.30 9.28
CA HIS A 294 -20.31 -5.77 9.75
C HIS A 294 -20.02 -4.35 9.26
N LEU A 295 -21.05 -3.61 8.86
CA LEU A 295 -20.95 -2.23 8.40
C LEU A 295 -21.15 -1.26 9.57
N TRP A 296 -20.30 -0.23 9.67
CA TRP A 296 -20.44 0.82 10.68
C TRP A 296 -21.68 1.68 10.44
N VAL A 297 -21.88 2.06 9.19
CA VAL A 297 -23.04 2.83 8.73
C VAL A 297 -23.52 2.28 7.38
N SER A 298 -24.77 2.58 7.02
CA SER A 298 -25.38 2.10 5.77
C SER A 298 -24.79 2.76 4.52
N GLU A 299 -24.27 3.98 4.64
CA GLU A 299 -23.60 4.68 3.53
C GLU A 299 -22.13 4.31 3.52
N HIS A 300 -21.68 3.61 2.47
CA HIS A 300 -20.33 3.09 2.36
C HIS A 300 -19.80 3.18 0.93
N TRP A 301 -18.47 3.20 0.78
CA TRP A 301 -17.82 3.28 -0.52
C TRP A 301 -16.48 2.54 -0.54
N GLY A 302 -15.96 2.35 -1.75
CA GLY A 302 -14.60 1.90 -2.07
C GLY A 302 -14.23 2.42 -3.46
N TYR A 303 -12.94 2.41 -3.83
CA TYR A 303 -12.46 2.97 -5.10
C TYR A 303 -12.90 2.14 -6.30
N VAL A 304 -12.94 0.82 -6.11
CA VAL A 304 -13.60 -0.16 -6.99
C VAL A 304 -14.37 -1.15 -6.10
N SER A 305 -15.37 -1.85 -6.61
CA SER A 305 -16.21 -2.73 -5.78
C SER A 305 -16.10 -4.19 -6.20
N ALA A 306 -15.75 -5.04 -5.23
CA ALA A 306 -15.86 -6.48 -5.33
C ALA A 306 -17.25 -6.96 -4.91
N SER A 307 -17.81 -7.89 -5.67
CA SER A 307 -19.14 -8.48 -5.40
C SER A 307 -19.16 -9.38 -4.17
N ASP A 308 -18.05 -10.07 -3.87
CA ASP A 308 -17.89 -10.94 -2.72
C ASP A 308 -16.41 -11.11 -2.33
N LYS A 309 -16.14 -11.89 -1.27
CA LYS A 309 -14.77 -12.17 -0.79
C LYS A 309 -13.88 -12.86 -1.83
N ASN A 310 -14.44 -13.70 -2.69
CA ASN A 310 -13.67 -14.38 -3.74
C ASN A 310 -13.29 -13.41 -4.84
N ASP A 311 -14.19 -12.50 -5.19
CA ASP A 311 -13.98 -11.43 -6.16
C ASP A 311 -12.93 -10.44 -5.69
N LEU A 312 -13.03 -9.96 -4.44
CA LEU A 312 -12.02 -9.15 -3.78
C LEU A 312 -10.64 -9.82 -3.90
N GLN A 313 -10.59 -11.12 -3.62
CA GLN A 313 -9.32 -11.83 -3.66
C GLN A 313 -8.77 -12.04 -5.08
N ARG A 314 -9.62 -12.15 -6.11
CA ARG A 314 -9.17 -12.16 -7.52
C ARG A 314 -8.61 -10.79 -7.93
N MET A 315 -9.34 -9.71 -7.63
CA MET A 315 -8.91 -8.35 -7.92
C MET A 315 -7.60 -8.02 -7.20
N TYR A 316 -7.49 -8.39 -5.92
CA TYR A 316 -6.27 -8.23 -5.14
C TYR A 316 -5.08 -8.98 -5.76
N ASP A 317 -5.25 -10.26 -6.10
CA ASP A 317 -4.19 -11.04 -6.74
C ASP A 317 -3.73 -10.39 -8.06
N LYS A 318 -4.65 -9.83 -8.85
CA LYS A 318 -4.35 -9.14 -10.11
C LYS A 318 -3.49 -7.90 -9.87
N LEU A 319 -3.87 -7.05 -8.90
CA LEU A 319 -3.07 -5.89 -8.52
C LEU A 319 -1.68 -6.30 -8.05
N LEU A 320 -1.57 -7.32 -7.20
CA LEU A 320 -0.29 -7.76 -6.65
C LEU A 320 0.64 -8.34 -7.73
N ARG A 321 0.12 -9.01 -8.77
CA ARG A 321 0.93 -9.41 -9.93
C ARG A 321 1.59 -8.20 -10.58
N ARG A 322 0.82 -7.14 -10.80
CA ARG A 322 1.34 -5.91 -11.42
C ARG A 322 2.35 -5.22 -10.50
N VAL A 323 2.12 -5.18 -9.18
CA VAL A 323 3.10 -4.67 -8.20
C VAL A 323 4.43 -5.39 -8.33
N TYR A 324 4.43 -6.72 -8.35
CA TYR A 324 5.66 -7.52 -8.45
C TYR A 324 6.34 -7.38 -9.82
N GLN A 325 5.57 -7.19 -10.90
CA GLN A 325 6.12 -6.83 -12.20
C GLN A 325 6.83 -5.47 -12.15
N LEU A 326 6.18 -4.44 -11.59
CA LEU A 326 6.76 -3.10 -11.43
C LEU A 326 8.02 -3.10 -10.55
N LYS A 327 8.03 -3.90 -9.49
CA LYS A 327 9.23 -4.15 -8.67
C LYS A 327 10.39 -4.64 -9.53
N ASP A 328 10.13 -5.58 -10.44
CA ASP A 328 11.18 -6.22 -11.24
C ASP A 328 11.58 -5.43 -12.50
N THR A 329 10.66 -4.67 -13.10
CA THR A 329 10.89 -3.95 -14.36
C THR A 329 11.13 -2.45 -14.20
N GLU A 330 10.49 -1.79 -13.23
CA GLU A 330 10.54 -0.32 -13.06
C GLU A 330 11.34 0.12 -11.83
N GLY A 331 11.81 -0.82 -11.00
CA GLY A 331 12.62 -0.46 -9.82
C GLY A 331 11.81 -0.10 -8.57
N LEU A 332 10.52 -0.46 -8.52
CA LEU A 332 9.65 -0.18 -7.37
C LEU A 332 10.15 -0.85 -6.07
N SER A 333 10.42 -0.06 -5.03
CA SER A 333 11.01 -0.54 -3.76
C SER A 333 9.96 -0.92 -2.72
N ALA A 334 8.77 -0.37 -2.81
CA ALA A 334 7.69 -0.60 -1.86
C ALA A 334 6.31 -0.38 -2.49
N ALA A 335 5.31 -1.05 -1.93
CA ALA A 335 3.90 -0.84 -2.26
C ALA A 335 3.03 -0.97 -1.00
N ILE A 336 2.16 0.01 -0.78
CA ILE A 336 1.26 0.10 0.36
C ILE A 336 -0.19 -0.02 -0.12
N TYR A 337 -0.86 -1.11 0.23
CA TYR A 337 -2.25 -1.36 -0.15
C TYR A 337 -3.22 -0.66 0.81
N THR A 338 -4.19 0.08 0.27
CA THR A 338 -5.27 0.69 1.04
C THR A 338 -6.45 -0.29 1.11
N GLU A 339 -6.77 -0.88 2.26
CA GLU A 339 -6.12 -0.77 3.59
C GLU A 339 -6.26 -2.06 4.45
N ILE A 340 -5.78 -2.05 5.71
CA ILE A 340 -5.84 -3.25 6.59
C ILE A 340 -7.26 -3.56 7.10
N THR A 341 -8.00 -2.55 7.54
CA THR A 341 -9.34 -2.66 8.14
C THR A 341 -10.24 -1.62 7.53
N ASP A 342 -11.53 -1.91 7.34
CA ASP A 342 -12.48 -0.84 6.99
C ASP A 342 -12.40 0.29 8.01
N VAL A 343 -12.65 1.51 7.55
CA VAL A 343 -12.68 2.72 8.37
C VAL A 343 -13.99 3.44 8.13
N GLU A 344 -14.91 3.27 9.08
CA GLU A 344 -16.25 3.87 9.07
C GLU A 344 -17.02 3.63 7.74
N ARG A 345 -16.95 4.57 6.79
CA ARG A 345 -17.62 4.51 5.49
C ARG A 345 -16.74 3.92 4.40
N GLU A 346 -15.42 3.97 4.57
CA GLU A 346 -14.44 3.42 3.65
C GLU A 346 -14.31 1.91 3.91
N CYS A 347 -14.94 1.10 3.06
CA CYS A 347 -15.08 -0.34 3.27
C CYS A 347 -14.16 -1.18 2.34
N ASN A 348 -12.95 -0.69 2.10
CA ASN A 348 -11.93 -1.31 1.24
C ASN A 348 -10.82 -2.05 2.03
N GLY A 349 -11.01 -2.25 3.33
CA GLY A 349 -10.10 -2.99 4.18
C GLY A 349 -10.11 -4.50 3.93
N LEU A 350 -8.98 -5.15 4.17
CA LEU A 350 -8.88 -6.62 4.15
C LEU A 350 -9.58 -7.28 5.34
N LEU A 351 -9.86 -6.52 6.39
CA LEU A 351 -10.69 -6.88 7.53
C LEU A 351 -11.89 -5.93 7.63
N THR A 352 -12.99 -6.40 8.22
CA THR A 352 -14.09 -5.52 8.66
C THR A 352 -13.64 -4.58 9.78
N TYR A 353 -14.36 -3.47 9.98
CA TYR A 353 -14.00 -2.44 10.96
C TYR A 353 -13.91 -2.99 12.39
N ASP A 354 -14.76 -3.95 12.72
CA ASP A 354 -14.77 -4.68 14.00
C ASP A 354 -13.71 -5.78 14.13
N ARG A 355 -12.91 -6.03 13.09
CA ARG A 355 -11.91 -7.12 12.98
C ARG A 355 -12.48 -8.54 13.06
N GLU A 356 -13.81 -8.73 13.06
CA GLU A 356 -14.45 -10.04 13.16
C GLU A 356 -14.29 -10.88 11.89
N VAL A 357 -14.19 -10.23 10.73
CA VAL A 357 -14.13 -10.92 9.44
C VAL A 357 -12.91 -10.48 8.63
N VAL A 358 -12.05 -11.45 8.29
CA VAL A 358 -11.09 -11.30 7.21
C VAL A 358 -11.83 -11.51 5.87
N LYS A 359 -11.73 -10.55 4.95
CA LYS A 359 -12.47 -10.53 3.67
C LYS A 359 -11.82 -11.37 2.57
N GLY A 360 -11.32 -12.55 2.92
CA GLY A 360 -10.70 -13.48 1.98
C GLY A 360 -9.88 -14.55 2.72
N ALA A 361 -9.23 -15.43 1.96
CA ALA A 361 -8.39 -16.47 2.55
C ALA A 361 -7.01 -15.94 2.96
N ILE A 362 -6.69 -16.00 4.26
CA ILE A 362 -5.42 -15.53 4.85
C ILE A 362 -4.21 -16.07 4.08
N ASP A 363 -4.15 -17.39 3.82
CA ASP A 363 -2.99 -17.99 3.15
C ASP A 363 -2.78 -17.48 1.72
N ARG A 364 -3.87 -17.15 1.01
CA ARG A 364 -3.77 -16.63 -0.36
C ARG A 364 -3.33 -15.17 -0.36
N TYR A 365 -3.77 -14.34 0.60
CA TYR A 365 -3.14 -13.03 0.84
C TYR A 365 -1.66 -13.16 1.20
N ALA A 366 -1.33 -14.07 2.12
CA ALA A 366 0.05 -14.29 2.57
C ALA A 366 0.98 -14.67 1.42
N ARG A 367 0.52 -15.49 0.48
CA ARG A 367 1.25 -15.83 -0.73
C ARG A 367 1.34 -14.63 -1.69
N ALA A 368 0.23 -13.94 -1.94
CA ALA A 368 0.18 -12.78 -2.82
C ALA A 368 1.14 -11.66 -2.37
N ASN A 369 1.12 -11.33 -1.08
CA ASN A 369 1.99 -10.32 -0.48
C ASN A 369 3.48 -10.69 -0.47
N LYS A 370 3.80 -11.97 -0.66
CA LYS A 370 5.18 -12.48 -0.85
C LYS A 370 5.56 -12.67 -2.32
N GLY A 371 4.69 -12.29 -3.25
CA GLY A 371 4.90 -12.47 -4.69
C GLY A 371 4.76 -13.92 -5.14
N LEU A 372 4.23 -14.80 -4.28
CA LEU A 372 4.04 -16.23 -4.54
C LEU A 372 2.64 -16.49 -5.14
N LEU A 373 2.31 -15.73 -6.18
CA LEU A 373 1.03 -15.86 -6.87
C LEU A 373 1.06 -17.10 -7.77
N PRO A 374 0.01 -17.93 -7.80
CA PRO A 374 -0.06 -19.02 -8.77
C PRO A 374 0.07 -18.42 -10.18
N PRO A 375 0.70 -19.08 -11.16
CA PRO A 375 0.68 -18.56 -12.52
C PRO A 375 -0.77 -18.28 -12.93
N LEU A 376 -1.03 -17.16 -13.61
CA LEU A 376 -2.30 -17.02 -14.31
C LEU A 376 -2.40 -18.25 -15.22
N GLY A 377 -3.51 -18.99 -15.13
CA GLY A 377 -3.78 -20.02 -16.13
C GLY A 377 -3.62 -19.37 -17.50
N ARG A 378 -3.03 -20.08 -18.46
CA ARG A 378 -2.88 -19.53 -19.81
C ARG A 378 -4.28 -19.18 -20.33
N LEU A 379 -4.58 -17.89 -20.39
CA LEU A 379 -5.81 -17.43 -21.03
C LEU A 379 -5.68 -17.78 -22.51
N GLU A 380 -6.61 -18.59 -22.99
CA GLU A 380 -6.76 -18.86 -24.41
C GLU A 380 -7.83 -17.91 -24.92
N MET A 381 -7.45 -17.01 -25.82
CA MET A 381 -8.40 -16.10 -26.45
C MET A 381 -9.38 -16.92 -27.30
N ARG A 382 -10.61 -17.07 -26.82
CA ARG A 382 -11.68 -17.80 -27.52
C ARG A 382 -12.45 -16.92 -28.50
N LEU A 383 -12.55 -15.63 -28.18
CA LEU A 383 -13.14 -14.60 -29.01
C LEU A 383 -12.19 -13.40 -29.01
N PRO A 384 -11.60 -13.02 -30.16
CA PRO A 384 -10.63 -11.93 -30.19
C PRO A 384 -11.29 -10.56 -30.01
N THR A 385 -10.58 -9.67 -29.32
CA THR A 385 -10.82 -8.23 -29.30
C THR A 385 -10.30 -7.58 -30.60
N SER A 386 -10.57 -6.28 -30.78
CA SER A 386 -10.04 -5.45 -31.86
C SER A 386 -8.70 -4.76 -31.53
N GLU A 387 -8.13 -5.07 -30.35
CA GLU A 387 -6.86 -4.57 -29.84
C GLU A 387 -5.74 -4.69 -30.89
N GLU A 388 -5.48 -5.91 -31.37
CA GLU A 388 -4.47 -6.15 -32.40
C GLU A 388 -5.03 -6.00 -33.82
N THR A 389 -6.17 -6.66 -34.09
CA THR A 389 -6.79 -6.73 -35.42
C THR A 389 -8.26 -6.38 -35.33
N GLY A 390 -8.72 -5.39 -36.10
CA GLY A 390 -10.11 -4.92 -36.07
C GLY A 390 -11.12 -6.03 -36.35
N GLN A 391 -12.01 -6.28 -35.39
CA GLN A 391 -13.08 -7.27 -35.53
C GLN A 391 -14.34 -6.61 -36.06
N THR A 392 -15.07 -7.25 -36.99
CA THR A 392 -16.29 -6.67 -37.52
C THR A 392 -17.42 -6.75 -36.49
N TRP A 393 -17.98 -5.59 -36.18
CA TRP A 393 -19.18 -5.42 -35.35
C TRP A 393 -20.28 -4.77 -36.17
N LYS A 394 -21.52 -5.15 -35.90
CA LYS A 394 -22.70 -4.37 -36.27
C LYS A 394 -22.98 -3.34 -35.19
N TYR A 395 -23.38 -2.13 -35.57
CA TYR A 395 -23.62 -1.06 -34.62
C TYR A 395 -24.75 -0.09 -35.00
N MET A 396 -25.30 0.56 -33.98
CA MET A 396 -26.24 1.68 -34.10
C MET A 396 -26.05 2.67 -32.95
N THR A 397 -26.36 3.94 -33.16
CA THR A 397 -26.21 5.03 -32.17
C THR A 397 -27.56 5.62 -31.73
N VAL A 398 -28.65 4.95 -32.10
CA VAL A 398 -30.03 5.27 -31.72
C VAL A 398 -30.59 4.02 -31.06
N LYS A 399 -31.36 4.20 -29.97
CA LYS A 399 -31.87 3.09 -29.17
C LYS A 399 -32.66 2.11 -30.05
N PRO A 400 -32.23 0.83 -30.16
CA PRO A 400 -32.97 -0.20 -30.89
C PRO A 400 -34.15 -0.73 -30.06
N ALA A 401 -34.91 -1.69 -30.61
CA ALA A 401 -35.97 -2.38 -29.87
C ALA A 401 -35.41 -3.11 -28.64
N ASP A 402 -36.20 -3.30 -27.57
CA ASP A 402 -35.67 -3.81 -26.30
C ASP A 402 -35.08 -5.25 -26.37
N ASN A 403 -35.47 -6.05 -27.37
CA ASN A 403 -34.92 -7.39 -27.62
C ASN A 403 -33.68 -7.38 -28.53
N TRP A 404 -33.05 -6.22 -28.76
CA TRP A 404 -31.91 -6.05 -29.65
C TRP A 404 -30.69 -6.88 -29.29
N ALA A 405 -30.62 -7.54 -28.12
CA ALA A 405 -29.49 -8.39 -27.71
C ALA A 405 -29.74 -9.88 -27.99
N ASP A 406 -30.96 -10.25 -28.41
CA ASP A 406 -31.35 -11.64 -28.63
C ASP A 406 -30.67 -12.23 -29.87
N PRO A 407 -30.40 -13.56 -29.89
CA PRO A 407 -29.75 -14.22 -31.02
C PRO A 407 -30.49 -14.10 -32.35
N ASP A 408 -31.82 -14.00 -32.31
CA ASP A 408 -32.68 -14.01 -33.48
C ASP A 408 -33.17 -12.60 -33.89
N PHE A 409 -32.60 -11.56 -33.28
CA PHE A 409 -32.91 -10.18 -33.62
C PHE A 409 -32.39 -9.82 -35.03
N ASP A 410 -33.24 -9.20 -35.85
CA ASP A 410 -32.88 -8.73 -37.18
C ASP A 410 -32.10 -7.41 -37.12
N ASP A 411 -30.78 -7.51 -37.26
CA ASP A 411 -29.85 -6.39 -37.34
C ASP A 411 -29.37 -6.11 -38.77
N SER A 412 -30.14 -6.49 -39.80
CA SER A 412 -29.81 -6.21 -41.21
C SER A 412 -29.70 -4.72 -41.53
N ALA A 413 -30.45 -3.88 -40.82
CA ALA A 413 -30.42 -2.42 -40.96
C ALA A 413 -29.27 -1.73 -40.20
N TRP A 414 -28.48 -2.47 -39.41
CA TRP A 414 -27.40 -1.89 -38.61
C TRP A 414 -26.18 -1.60 -39.47
N LYS A 415 -25.42 -0.57 -39.09
CA LYS A 415 -24.14 -0.27 -39.74
C LYS A 415 -23.12 -1.34 -39.35
N SER A 416 -22.04 -1.48 -40.12
CA SER A 416 -20.95 -2.41 -39.81
C SER A 416 -19.61 -1.67 -39.83
N GLY A 417 -18.72 -2.00 -38.90
CA GLY A 417 -17.39 -1.39 -38.79
C GLY A 417 -16.42 -2.23 -37.95
N PRO A 418 -15.10 -2.05 -38.10
CA PRO A 418 -14.11 -2.66 -37.21
C PRO A 418 -14.22 -2.10 -35.78
N GLY A 419 -14.11 -2.96 -34.77
CA GLY A 419 -14.16 -2.58 -33.35
C GLY A 419 -12.98 -1.71 -32.89
N GLY A 420 -13.07 -1.22 -31.66
CA GLY A 420 -12.39 0.01 -31.24
C GLY A 420 -13.20 1.23 -31.67
N PHE A 421 -14.41 1.36 -31.13
CA PHE A 421 -15.31 2.48 -31.42
C PHE A 421 -15.02 3.64 -30.48
N GLY A 422 -14.80 4.85 -31.01
CA GLY A 422 -14.48 5.99 -30.15
C GLY A 422 -14.14 7.28 -30.88
N THR A 423 -13.69 8.28 -30.14
CA THR A 423 -13.20 9.54 -30.67
C THR A 423 -11.69 9.51 -30.85
N LYS A 424 -11.21 10.12 -31.95
CA LYS A 424 -9.77 10.29 -32.20
C LYS A 424 -9.17 11.06 -31.01
N GLU A 425 -7.95 10.67 -30.61
CA GLU A 425 -7.19 11.23 -29.47
C GLU A 425 -7.55 10.69 -28.07
N THR A 426 -8.46 9.71 -27.95
CA THR A 426 -8.68 9.02 -26.66
C THR A 426 -7.39 8.29 -26.22
N PRO A 427 -6.80 8.61 -25.05
CA PRO A 427 -5.54 8.00 -24.61
C PRO A 427 -5.65 6.48 -24.44
N GLY A 428 -4.67 5.73 -24.98
CA GLY A 428 -4.66 4.26 -24.89
C GLY A 428 -5.63 3.55 -25.84
N ALA A 429 -6.43 4.28 -26.60
CA ALA A 429 -7.40 3.72 -27.54
C ALA A 429 -6.81 3.52 -28.95
N ILE A 430 -7.11 2.37 -29.55
CA ILE A 430 -6.94 2.14 -31.00
C ILE A 430 -8.33 2.28 -31.64
N VAL A 431 -8.66 3.49 -32.06
CA VAL A 431 -9.95 3.80 -32.70
C VAL A 431 -9.92 3.39 -34.16
N ARG A 432 -10.79 2.45 -34.54
CA ARG A 432 -10.94 1.96 -35.93
C ARG A 432 -12.27 2.36 -36.55
N THR A 433 -13.31 2.55 -35.73
CA THR A 433 -14.58 3.15 -36.16
C THR A 433 -14.87 4.37 -35.30
N GLU A 434 -15.18 5.50 -35.94
CA GLU A 434 -15.47 6.73 -35.23
C GLU A 434 -16.89 6.70 -34.63
N TRP A 435 -16.99 6.97 -33.33
CA TRP A 435 -18.23 7.13 -32.58
C TRP A 435 -18.10 8.36 -31.69
N SER A 436 -19.12 9.22 -31.71
CA SER A 436 -19.11 10.54 -31.04
C SER A 436 -20.46 10.90 -30.39
N THR A 437 -21.37 9.92 -30.21
CA THR A 437 -22.71 10.14 -29.62
C THR A 437 -22.74 9.68 -28.16
N SER A 438 -23.85 9.91 -27.45
CA SER A 438 -23.99 9.48 -26.05
C SER A 438 -24.13 7.98 -25.89
N ASP A 439 -24.62 7.28 -26.91
CA ASP A 439 -24.90 5.86 -26.83
C ASP A 439 -24.45 5.14 -28.09
N ILE A 440 -23.96 3.92 -27.91
CA ILE A 440 -23.70 2.95 -28.97
C ILE A 440 -24.16 1.56 -28.55
N TRP A 441 -24.83 0.89 -29.48
CA TRP A 441 -25.20 -0.52 -29.38
C TRP A 441 -24.39 -1.29 -30.39
N LEU A 442 -23.73 -2.36 -29.94
CA LEU A 442 -22.86 -3.22 -30.73
C LEU A 442 -23.38 -4.66 -30.69
N ARG A 443 -23.29 -5.37 -31.80
CA ARG A 443 -23.60 -6.80 -31.91
C ARG A 443 -22.57 -7.51 -32.78
N ARG A 444 -22.21 -8.72 -32.36
CA ARG A 444 -21.33 -9.59 -33.13
C ARG A 444 -21.75 -11.05 -32.94
N GLU A 445 -21.86 -11.75 -34.04
CA GLU A 445 -22.03 -13.20 -34.04
C GLU A 445 -20.67 -13.89 -33.92
N PHE A 446 -20.64 -15.04 -33.24
CA PHE A 446 -19.46 -15.88 -33.16
C PHE A 446 -19.84 -17.36 -33.01
N ASP A 447 -18.97 -18.23 -33.52
CA ASP A 447 -19.09 -19.67 -33.31
C ASP A 447 -18.40 -20.11 -32.03
N TRP A 448 -19.07 -20.95 -31.25
CA TRP A 448 -18.55 -21.48 -30.01
C TRP A 448 -18.43 -23.00 -30.06
N THR A 449 -17.26 -23.50 -29.66
CA THR A 449 -17.06 -24.92 -29.36
C THR A 449 -16.77 -25.04 -27.86
N PRO A 450 -17.53 -25.85 -27.09
CA PRO A 450 -17.26 -26.05 -25.67
C PRO A 450 -15.85 -26.61 -25.44
N ALA A 451 -15.03 -25.93 -24.62
CA ALA A 451 -13.74 -26.43 -24.16
C ALA A 451 -13.77 -26.61 -22.65
N GLY A 452 -14.15 -27.80 -22.18
CA GLY A 452 -14.08 -28.18 -20.78
C GLY A 452 -14.85 -27.26 -19.81
N ARG A 453 -14.53 -27.38 -18.52
CA ARG A 453 -15.14 -26.62 -17.42
C ARG A 453 -14.25 -25.43 -16.98
N SER A 454 -13.54 -24.76 -17.89
CA SER A 454 -12.74 -23.59 -17.53
C SER A 454 -13.63 -22.39 -17.18
N ALA A 455 -13.15 -21.54 -16.27
CA ALA A 455 -13.74 -20.21 -16.08
C ALA A 455 -13.52 -19.39 -17.36
N LEU A 456 -14.55 -18.68 -17.81
CA LEU A 456 -14.42 -17.72 -18.90
C LEU A 456 -14.14 -16.34 -18.33
N GLU A 457 -13.39 -15.55 -19.07
CA GLU A 457 -13.15 -14.14 -18.76
C GLU A 457 -13.56 -13.30 -19.96
N LEU A 458 -14.19 -12.16 -19.68
CA LEU A 458 -14.51 -11.12 -20.64
C LEU A 458 -13.35 -10.12 -20.65
N ARG A 459 -12.69 -9.96 -21.78
CA ARG A 459 -11.68 -8.90 -22.00
C ARG A 459 -12.38 -7.70 -22.63
N LEU A 460 -12.31 -6.54 -21.99
CA LEU A 460 -13.08 -5.35 -22.36
C LEU A 460 -12.23 -4.09 -22.15
N HIS A 461 -12.36 -3.10 -23.04
CA HIS A 461 -11.89 -1.73 -22.81
C HIS A 461 -13.07 -0.81 -23.10
N HIS A 462 -13.53 -0.10 -22.08
CA HIS A 462 -14.75 0.67 -22.16
C HIS A 462 -14.64 2.01 -21.44
N ASP A 463 -15.51 2.91 -21.84
CA ASP A 463 -15.62 4.25 -21.31
C ASP A 463 -17.04 4.49 -20.80
N GLU A 464 -17.14 4.93 -19.54
CA GLU A 464 -18.37 5.06 -18.78
C GLU A 464 -19.29 3.80 -18.79
N ASP A 465 -20.61 3.99 -18.78
CA ASP A 465 -21.54 2.95 -18.37
C ASP A 465 -21.68 1.88 -19.46
N THR A 466 -21.16 0.68 -19.20
CA THR A 466 -21.09 -0.41 -20.17
C THR A 466 -21.82 -1.64 -19.69
N THR A 467 -22.62 -2.23 -20.58
CA THR A 467 -23.39 -3.46 -20.33
C THR A 467 -23.15 -4.46 -21.45
N VAL A 468 -22.78 -5.69 -21.09
CA VAL A 468 -22.54 -6.79 -22.04
C VAL A 468 -23.58 -7.88 -21.86
N PHE A 469 -24.03 -8.40 -23.00
CA PHE A 469 -25.01 -9.47 -23.12
C PHE A 469 -24.42 -10.63 -23.93
N ILE A 470 -24.75 -11.86 -23.53
CA ILE A 470 -24.51 -13.06 -24.32
C ILE A 470 -25.86 -13.73 -24.54
N ASN A 471 -26.22 -13.93 -25.80
CA ASN A 471 -27.49 -14.54 -26.22
C ASN A 471 -28.72 -13.92 -25.50
N GLY A 472 -28.80 -12.59 -25.46
CA GLY A 472 -29.90 -11.84 -24.84
C GLY A 472 -29.85 -11.73 -23.31
N LYS A 473 -28.94 -12.43 -22.63
CA LYS A 473 -28.80 -12.36 -21.18
C LYS A 473 -27.65 -11.43 -20.79
N ARG A 474 -27.91 -10.49 -19.88
CA ARG A 474 -26.89 -9.60 -19.32
C ARG A 474 -25.89 -10.43 -18.52
N VAL A 475 -24.61 -10.34 -18.89
CA VAL A 475 -23.50 -11.06 -18.24
C VAL A 475 -22.53 -10.14 -17.53
N PHE A 476 -22.55 -8.84 -17.84
CA PHE A 476 -21.68 -7.83 -17.25
C PHE A 476 -22.36 -6.46 -17.27
N HIS A 477 -22.10 -5.66 -16.25
CA HIS A 477 -22.45 -4.24 -16.20
C HIS A 477 -21.48 -3.52 -15.27
N GLU A 478 -20.92 -2.42 -15.73
CA GLU A 478 -20.03 -1.57 -14.95
C GLU A 478 -20.26 -0.10 -15.31
N ASN A 479 -20.06 0.78 -14.33
CA ASN A 479 -20.10 2.23 -14.51
C ASN A 479 -18.67 2.78 -14.41
N GLY A 480 -18.42 3.94 -15.03
CA GLY A 480 -17.07 4.54 -15.08
C GLY A 480 -16.20 3.96 -16.20
N TYR A 481 -14.95 4.39 -16.30
CA TYR A 481 -14.12 4.13 -17.47
C TYR A 481 -12.81 3.42 -17.13
N MET A 482 -12.22 2.79 -18.15
CA MET A 482 -10.85 2.29 -18.11
C MET A 482 -10.03 2.87 -19.26
N THR A 483 -8.71 2.88 -19.10
CA THR A 483 -7.78 3.41 -20.13
C THR A 483 -6.96 2.30 -20.80
N VAL A 484 -7.17 1.05 -20.39
CA VAL A 484 -6.53 -0.17 -20.92
C VAL A 484 -7.54 -1.32 -20.90
N TYR A 485 -7.28 -2.38 -21.67
CA TYR A 485 -8.08 -3.61 -21.60
C TYR A 485 -7.90 -4.29 -20.24
N ASP A 486 -9.01 -4.82 -19.72
CA ASP A 486 -9.01 -5.59 -18.49
C ASP A 486 -9.85 -6.87 -18.64
N GLU A 487 -9.46 -7.92 -17.91
CA GLU A 487 -10.19 -9.19 -17.88
C GLU A 487 -11.10 -9.32 -16.66
N TYR A 488 -12.37 -9.66 -16.93
CA TYR A 488 -13.43 -9.83 -15.95
C TYR A 488 -13.92 -11.29 -15.93
N PRO A 489 -13.85 -11.99 -14.80
CA PRO A 489 -14.35 -13.35 -14.71
C PRO A 489 -15.86 -13.39 -14.92
N LEU A 490 -16.31 -14.18 -15.88
CA LEU A 490 -17.72 -14.46 -16.10
C LEU A 490 -18.17 -15.57 -15.14
N SER A 491 -19.39 -15.45 -14.62
CA SER A 491 -19.95 -16.48 -13.74
C SER A 491 -20.01 -17.82 -14.47
N ARG A 492 -19.95 -18.93 -13.73
CA ARG A 492 -20.08 -20.27 -14.34
C ARG A 492 -21.43 -20.47 -15.02
N GLU A 493 -22.43 -19.66 -14.69
CA GLU A 493 -23.75 -19.69 -15.32
C GLU A 493 -23.68 -19.19 -16.78
N VAL A 494 -22.73 -18.33 -17.12
CA VAL A 494 -22.50 -17.89 -18.50
C VAL A 494 -22.12 -19.06 -19.41
N ASN A 495 -21.43 -20.07 -18.89
CA ASN A 495 -21.14 -21.29 -19.65
C ASN A 495 -22.42 -22.00 -20.12
N ALA A 496 -23.53 -21.88 -19.38
CA ALA A 496 -24.82 -22.45 -19.75
C ALA A 496 -25.56 -21.60 -20.81
N LEU A 497 -25.20 -20.33 -20.97
CA LEU A 497 -25.77 -19.46 -22.01
C LEU A 497 -25.19 -19.76 -23.39
N LEU A 498 -23.94 -20.22 -23.44
CA LEU A 498 -23.22 -20.50 -24.69
C LEU A 498 -23.69 -21.83 -25.31
N LYS A 499 -24.12 -21.76 -26.56
CA LYS A 499 -24.55 -22.91 -27.35
C LYS A 499 -23.40 -23.38 -28.24
N LYS A 500 -23.32 -24.67 -28.55
CA LYS A 500 -22.40 -25.14 -29.60
C LYS A 500 -22.85 -24.55 -30.95
N GLY A 501 -21.93 -23.92 -31.69
CA GLY A 501 -22.22 -23.21 -32.95
C GLY A 501 -22.49 -21.72 -32.72
N ARG A 502 -23.48 -21.16 -33.43
CA ARG A 502 -23.77 -19.71 -33.43
C ARG A 502 -24.19 -19.17 -32.06
N ASN A 503 -23.55 -18.08 -31.65
CA ASN A 503 -23.90 -17.25 -30.49
C ASN A 503 -23.81 -15.77 -30.86
N VAL A 504 -24.39 -14.92 -30.02
CA VAL A 504 -24.33 -13.45 -30.14
C VAL A 504 -23.75 -12.86 -28.86
N ILE A 505 -22.75 -12.00 -29.02
CA ILE A 505 -22.33 -11.04 -27.99
C ILE A 505 -22.84 -9.66 -28.39
N ALA A 506 -23.35 -8.92 -27.42
CA ALA A 506 -23.92 -7.61 -27.64
C ALA A 506 -23.51 -6.65 -26.51
N ILE A 507 -23.25 -5.39 -26.85
CA ILE A 507 -22.71 -4.39 -25.92
C ILE A 507 -23.53 -3.11 -26.06
N HIS A 508 -23.91 -2.51 -24.94
CA HIS A 508 -24.37 -1.13 -24.88
C HIS A 508 -23.40 -0.33 -24.03
N CYS A 509 -22.89 0.75 -24.59
CA CYS A 509 -22.02 1.70 -23.90
C CYS A 509 -22.68 3.07 -23.95
N ARG A 510 -22.77 3.72 -22.79
CA ARG A 510 -23.36 5.05 -22.60
C ARG A 510 -22.31 5.99 -22.05
N GLN A 511 -22.04 7.03 -22.82
CA GLN A 511 -21.06 8.05 -22.56
C GLN A 511 -21.74 9.41 -22.33
N THR A 512 -21.36 10.08 -21.25
CA THR A 512 -21.86 11.39 -20.83
C THR A 512 -20.78 12.47 -20.82
N ARG A 513 -19.49 12.15 -20.70
CA ARG A 513 -18.37 13.12 -20.66
C ARG A 513 -16.99 12.48 -20.91
N GLY A 514 -16.04 13.26 -21.41
CA GLY A 514 -14.63 12.84 -21.53
C GLY A 514 -14.25 12.26 -22.89
N GLY A 515 -13.32 11.29 -22.89
CA GLY A 515 -12.98 10.50 -24.08
C GLY A 515 -14.16 9.65 -24.54
N GLN A 516 -14.00 8.85 -25.59
CA GLN A 516 -14.96 7.79 -25.91
C GLN A 516 -14.22 6.56 -26.41
N TYR A 517 -14.40 5.40 -25.77
CA TYR A 517 -13.90 4.13 -26.30
C TYR A 517 -14.75 2.93 -25.87
N ILE A 518 -14.97 2.00 -26.79
CA ILE A 518 -15.51 0.67 -26.48
C ILE A 518 -14.98 -0.37 -27.47
N ASP A 519 -14.52 -1.50 -26.94
CA ASP A 519 -14.21 -2.72 -27.70
C ASP A 519 -14.40 -4.02 -26.92
#